data_AF-A0A4U8T9J9-F1
#
_entry.id   AF-A0A4U8T9J9-F1
#
_cell.length_a   1.000
_cell.length_b   1.000
_cell.length_c   1.000
_cell.angle_alpha   90.00
_cell.angle_beta   90.00
_cell.angle_gamma   90.00
#
_symmetry.space_group_name_H-M   'P 1'
#
loop_
_entity.id
_entity.type
_entity.pdbx_description
1 polymer ?
#
loop_
_entity_poly.entity_id
_entity_poly.type
_entity_poly.pdbx_seq_one_letter_code
_entity_poly.pdbx_strand_id
1 'polypeptide(L)'
;MKKHVVFFEAVGGTDKGYDGHRKDTVPMMDYLKKLGWGAEVVFFTDEILKDKDKTQKIYDYVKGVADAYVSRVNPGNLKEEKLYFDVLRKLCDDGVIGMPHPDAMIGYGAKDALTKLRNTELVPTDTMAYYDPEEAKRIGVKWESGGEHDFKHYFPHTLTKGERVLKQNRGSTGEGIWRVQLKHPEKYAGLDRIPLDAEIRCTEAVDNHVEEHKLGEFMDFCEKYLKGDNGMLVDMRFLPRIKEGEIRILMLYKDPIYVVHKKPAEGADAFSATLFSGAKYRYDKPEQWQKLVDYFLNNLPDIKQKLGNYDLPLIWTADFILDGKPGEDKYCLGEINCSCVGFTSPVEFLDKTARRVANTIINIVEDAQS
;
A
#
# COMPACT_ATOMS: atom_id res chain seq x y z
N MET A 1 -31.77 6.32 -3.68
CA MET A 1 -30.74 6.08 -4.70
C MET A 1 -30.81 7.10 -5.82
N LYS A 2 -29.73 7.85 -6.03
CA LYS A 2 -29.55 8.82 -7.12
C LYS A 2 -29.10 8.16 -8.44
N LYS A 3 -28.60 6.92 -8.37
CA LYS A 3 -27.96 6.13 -9.43
C LYS A 3 -26.81 6.85 -10.11
N HIS A 4 -25.96 7.52 -9.33
CA HIS A 4 -24.84 8.30 -9.86
C HIS A 4 -23.57 8.11 -9.05
N VAL A 5 -22.44 7.94 -9.74
CA VAL A 5 -21.12 7.69 -9.16
C VAL A 5 -20.12 8.75 -9.64
N VAL A 6 -19.42 9.38 -8.71
CA VAL A 6 -18.37 10.36 -9.04
C VAL A 6 -16.99 9.71 -8.94
N PHE A 7 -16.18 9.83 -9.98
CA PHE A 7 -14.77 9.44 -9.97
C PHE A 7 -13.91 10.67 -9.68
N PHE A 8 -13.13 10.63 -8.60
CA PHE A 8 -12.21 11.73 -8.28
C PHE A 8 -10.86 11.52 -8.91
N GLU A 9 -10.37 12.48 -9.69
CA GLU A 9 -9.02 12.46 -10.24
C GLU A 9 -8.25 13.73 -9.88
N ALA A 10 -6.92 13.65 -9.89
CA ALA A 10 -6.06 14.83 -9.83
C ALA A 10 -5.65 15.24 -11.25
N VAL A 11 -5.48 16.54 -11.48
CA VAL A 11 -4.94 17.05 -12.75
C VAL A 11 -3.45 16.71 -12.85
N GLY A 12 -3.04 16.13 -13.98
CA GLY A 12 -1.67 15.67 -14.19
C GLY A 12 -1.38 14.30 -13.57
N GLY A 13 -0.09 14.00 -13.39
CA GLY A 13 0.38 12.68 -12.95
C GLY A 13 0.89 11.81 -14.11
N THR A 14 1.72 10.82 -13.77
CA THR A 14 2.33 9.90 -14.75
C THR A 14 1.40 8.75 -15.14
N ASP A 15 0.23 8.65 -14.51
CA ASP A 15 -0.77 7.59 -14.67
C ASP A 15 -1.90 7.92 -15.67
N LYS A 16 -1.84 9.10 -16.30
CA LYS A 16 -2.88 9.61 -17.21
C LYS A 16 -2.56 9.37 -18.68
N GLY A 17 -3.60 9.20 -19.49
CA GLY A 17 -3.54 9.19 -20.95
C GLY A 17 -3.52 10.60 -21.55
N TYR A 18 -3.53 10.66 -22.88
CA TYR A 18 -3.59 11.93 -23.63
C TYR A 18 -4.88 12.72 -23.39
N ASP A 19 -5.94 12.04 -22.95
CA ASP A 19 -7.23 12.61 -22.57
C ASP A 19 -7.24 13.17 -21.12
N GLY A 20 -6.12 13.06 -20.39
CA GLY A 20 -6.01 13.53 -19.01
C GLY A 20 -6.63 12.59 -17.98
N HIS A 21 -7.12 11.41 -18.40
CA HIS A 21 -7.76 10.43 -17.52
C HIS A 21 -6.87 9.21 -17.30
N ARG A 22 -7.11 8.49 -16.20
CA ARG A 22 -6.53 7.14 -16.10
C ARG A 22 -7.16 6.23 -17.14
N LYS A 23 -6.32 5.36 -17.73
CA LYS A 23 -6.75 4.38 -18.75
C LYS A 23 -7.82 3.41 -18.26
N ASP A 24 -7.97 3.23 -16.94
CA ASP A 24 -9.00 2.39 -16.35
C ASP A 24 -10.24 3.14 -15.86
N THR A 25 -10.20 4.47 -15.68
CA THR A 25 -11.36 5.26 -15.23
C THR A 25 -12.47 5.29 -16.27
N VAL A 26 -12.16 5.66 -17.51
CA VAL A 26 -13.17 5.81 -18.57
C VAL A 26 -13.91 4.49 -18.84
N PRO A 27 -13.23 3.33 -18.97
CA PRO A 27 -13.93 2.05 -19.11
C PRO A 27 -14.91 1.73 -17.97
N MET A 28 -14.56 2.04 -16.71
CA MET A 28 -15.47 1.84 -15.58
C MET A 28 -16.74 2.68 -15.71
N MET A 29 -16.58 3.97 -16.05
CA MET A 29 -17.72 4.88 -16.24
C MET A 29 -18.61 4.46 -17.40
N ASP A 30 -18.02 4.04 -18.52
CA ASP A 30 -18.77 3.60 -19.70
C ASP A 30 -19.64 2.38 -19.39
N TYR A 31 -19.13 1.44 -18.58
CA TYR A 31 -19.92 0.31 -18.13
C TYR A 31 -21.04 0.70 -17.14
N LEU A 32 -20.79 1.63 -16.22
CA LEU A 32 -21.85 2.18 -15.37
C LEU A 32 -22.98 2.81 -16.20
N LYS A 33 -22.63 3.62 -17.21
CA LYS A 33 -23.59 4.25 -18.13
C LYS A 33 -24.40 3.22 -18.92
N LYS A 34 -23.76 2.17 -19.42
CA LYS A 34 -24.45 1.05 -20.10
C LYS A 34 -25.43 0.31 -19.17
N LEU A 35 -25.17 0.30 -17.86
CA LEU A 35 -26.03 -0.29 -16.84
C LEU A 35 -27.09 0.69 -16.30
N GLY A 36 -27.24 1.87 -16.90
CA GLY A 36 -28.25 2.87 -16.53
C GLY A 36 -27.86 3.74 -15.33
N TRP A 37 -26.57 3.81 -14.98
CA TRP A 37 -26.05 4.68 -13.93
C TRP A 37 -25.36 5.91 -14.52
N GLY A 38 -25.52 7.06 -13.88
CA GLY A 38 -24.72 8.25 -14.15
C GLY A 38 -23.29 8.06 -13.64
N ALA A 39 -22.31 8.55 -14.41
CA ALA A 39 -20.91 8.51 -14.02
C ALA A 39 -20.14 9.68 -14.64
N GLU A 40 -19.35 10.38 -13.82
CA GLU A 40 -18.54 11.52 -14.24
C GLU A 40 -17.22 11.60 -13.46
N VAL A 41 -16.27 12.36 -14.01
CA VAL A 41 -15.01 12.69 -13.33
C VAL A 41 -15.09 14.09 -12.75
N VAL A 42 -14.73 14.23 -11.48
CA VAL A 42 -14.50 15.52 -10.82
C VAL A 42 -13.02 15.64 -10.48
N PHE A 43 -12.40 16.72 -10.92
CA PHE A 43 -10.97 16.95 -10.71
C PHE A 43 -10.68 17.76 -9.44
N PHE A 44 -9.65 17.34 -8.72
CA PHE A 44 -9.01 18.12 -7.67
C PHE A 44 -7.65 18.66 -8.12
N THR A 45 -7.32 19.85 -7.62
CA THR A 45 -5.99 20.46 -7.69
C THR A 45 -5.66 21.03 -6.31
N ASP A 46 -4.37 21.26 -6.04
CA ASP A 46 -3.96 21.92 -4.79
C ASP A 46 -4.59 23.33 -4.66
N GLU A 47 -4.83 24.03 -5.78
CA GLU A 47 -5.51 25.33 -5.79
C GLU A 47 -6.96 25.21 -5.35
N ILE A 48 -7.69 24.21 -5.87
CA ILE A 48 -9.07 23.93 -5.46
C ILE A 48 -9.11 23.63 -3.96
N LEU A 49 -8.23 22.75 -3.48
CA LEU A 49 -8.20 22.30 -2.08
C LEU A 49 -7.90 23.42 -1.09
N LYS A 50 -7.04 24.38 -1.46
CA LYS A 50 -6.73 25.57 -0.63
C LYS A 50 -7.87 26.58 -0.60
N ASP A 51 -8.68 26.62 -1.65
CA ASP A 51 -9.83 27.51 -1.76
C ASP A 51 -11.06 26.85 -1.13
N LYS A 52 -11.43 27.34 0.05
CA LYS A 52 -12.58 26.81 0.81
C LYS A 52 -13.88 26.88 0.04
N ASP A 53 -14.10 27.94 -0.75
CA ASP A 53 -15.35 28.10 -1.50
C ASP A 53 -15.41 27.13 -2.68
N LYS A 54 -14.29 26.93 -3.40
CA LYS A 54 -14.20 25.93 -4.48
C LYS A 54 -14.36 24.51 -3.94
N THR A 55 -13.67 24.19 -2.84
CA THR A 55 -13.76 22.89 -2.18
C THR A 55 -15.19 22.61 -1.70
N GLN A 56 -15.82 23.60 -1.05
CA GLN A 56 -17.19 23.50 -0.55
C GLN A 56 -18.19 23.30 -1.71
N LYS A 57 -18.02 23.98 -2.84
CA LYS A 57 -18.85 23.76 -4.05
C LYS A 57 -18.76 22.33 -4.58
N ILE A 58 -17.55 21.77 -4.65
CA ILE A 58 -17.39 20.36 -5.09
C ILE A 58 -18.08 19.43 -4.10
N TYR A 59 -17.85 19.62 -2.79
CA TYR A 59 -18.49 18.81 -1.77
C TYR A 59 -20.02 18.89 -1.84
N ASP A 60 -20.61 20.09 -1.93
CA ASP A 60 -22.07 20.28 -1.98
C ASP A 60 -22.67 19.66 -3.25
N TYR A 61 -21.97 19.82 -4.38
CA TYR A 61 -22.37 19.20 -5.64
C TYR A 61 -22.40 17.68 -5.53
N VAL A 62 -21.27 17.06 -5.13
CA VAL A 62 -21.16 15.59 -5.03
C VAL A 62 -22.17 15.04 -4.03
N LYS A 63 -22.30 15.68 -2.86
CA LYS A 63 -23.32 15.33 -1.86
C LYS A 63 -24.73 15.38 -2.44
N GLY A 64 -25.03 16.36 -3.29
CA GLY A 64 -26.33 16.52 -3.93
C GLY A 64 -26.63 15.46 -4.98
N VAL A 65 -25.63 15.03 -5.77
CA VAL A 65 -25.86 14.23 -6.98
C VAL A 65 -25.43 12.77 -6.89
N ALA A 66 -24.46 12.41 -6.06
CA ALA A 66 -23.86 11.07 -6.05
C ALA A 66 -24.37 10.18 -4.91
N ASP A 67 -24.52 8.88 -5.16
CA ASP A 67 -24.65 7.87 -4.10
C ASP A 67 -23.28 7.39 -3.60
N ALA A 68 -22.27 7.39 -4.48
CA ALA A 68 -20.93 6.91 -4.19
C ALA A 68 -19.86 7.71 -4.91
N TYR A 69 -18.64 7.62 -4.41
CA TYR A 69 -17.46 8.08 -5.13
C TYR A 69 -16.40 6.96 -5.24
N VAL A 70 -15.57 7.04 -6.29
CA VAL A 70 -14.35 6.24 -6.44
C VAL A 70 -13.16 7.18 -6.51
N SER A 71 -12.24 7.09 -5.53
CA SER A 71 -11.01 7.87 -5.55
C SER A 71 -10.01 7.25 -6.53
N ARG A 72 -9.66 8.01 -7.58
CA ARG A 72 -8.66 7.70 -8.61
C ARG A 72 -7.51 8.71 -8.58
N VAL A 73 -7.16 9.17 -7.38
CA VAL A 73 -6.02 10.04 -7.09
C VAL A 73 -4.86 9.20 -6.55
N ASN A 74 -3.75 9.14 -7.27
CA ASN A 74 -2.54 8.48 -6.75
C ASN A 74 -1.98 9.26 -5.56
N PRO A 75 -1.48 8.58 -4.51
CA PRO A 75 -0.71 9.21 -3.45
C PRO A 75 0.44 10.05 -4.03
N GLY A 76 0.59 11.28 -3.52
CA GLY A 76 1.61 12.22 -3.99
C GLY A 76 1.24 13.07 -5.21
N ASN A 77 0.13 12.80 -5.91
CA ASN A 77 -0.35 13.67 -7.00
C ASN A 77 -0.91 15.02 -6.48
N LEU A 78 -1.31 15.07 -5.21
CA LEU A 78 -1.78 16.29 -4.53
C LEU A 78 -0.86 16.57 -3.35
N LYS A 79 -0.38 17.80 -3.22
CA LYS A 79 0.39 18.24 -2.04
C LYS A 79 -0.53 18.40 -0.84
N GLU A 80 -1.76 18.84 -1.08
CA GLU A 80 -2.77 19.06 -0.03
C GLU A 80 -3.63 17.81 0.23
N GLU A 81 -3.00 16.63 0.31
CA GLU A 81 -3.70 15.35 0.46
C GLU A 81 -4.59 15.29 1.71
N LYS A 82 -4.18 15.96 2.80
CA LYS A 82 -4.99 16.05 4.01
C LYS A 82 -6.33 16.73 3.75
N LEU A 83 -6.33 17.86 3.04
CA LEU A 83 -7.55 18.58 2.68
C LEU A 83 -8.44 17.73 1.77
N TYR A 84 -7.83 16.97 0.85
CA TYR A 84 -8.56 16.02 0.02
C TYR A 84 -9.25 14.94 0.86
N PHE A 85 -8.54 14.34 1.83
CA PHE A 85 -9.11 13.32 2.70
C PHE A 85 -10.20 13.88 3.62
N ASP A 86 -10.06 15.13 4.06
CA ASP A 86 -11.10 15.82 4.85
C ASP A 86 -12.41 15.96 4.04
N VAL A 87 -12.32 16.25 2.74
CA VAL A 87 -13.50 16.26 1.85
C VAL A 87 -14.12 14.86 1.74
N LEU A 88 -13.30 13.83 1.52
CA LEU A 88 -13.79 12.45 1.41
C LEU A 88 -14.49 11.99 2.69
N ARG A 89 -13.92 12.29 3.87
CA ARG A 89 -14.54 11.96 5.16
C ARG A 89 -15.89 12.65 5.31
N LYS A 90 -15.95 13.95 5.02
CA LYS A 90 -17.19 14.73 5.09
C LYS A 90 -18.28 14.19 4.15
N LEU A 91 -17.89 13.72 2.95
CA LEU A 91 -18.83 13.06 2.03
C LEU A 91 -19.37 11.74 2.60
N CYS A 92 -18.50 10.92 3.19
CA CYS A 92 -18.91 9.68 3.84
C CYS A 92 -19.81 9.92 5.07
N ASP A 93 -19.49 10.92 5.90
CA ASP A 93 -20.31 11.32 7.05
C ASP A 93 -21.73 11.73 6.62
N ASP A 94 -21.89 12.23 5.39
CA ASP A 94 -23.17 12.61 4.79
C ASP A 94 -23.82 11.52 3.93
N GLY A 95 -23.33 10.28 4.03
CA GLY A 95 -23.93 9.11 3.40
C GLY A 95 -23.53 8.88 1.94
N VAL A 96 -22.51 9.58 1.42
CA VAL A 96 -21.91 9.21 0.13
C VAL A 96 -20.93 8.05 0.34
N ILE A 97 -21.18 6.92 -0.32
CA ILE A 97 -20.41 5.70 -0.13
C ILE A 97 -19.01 5.86 -0.74
N GLY A 98 -17.98 5.78 0.11
CA GLY A 98 -16.59 5.88 -0.32
C GLY A 98 -16.02 4.55 -0.77
N MET A 99 -15.49 4.50 -2.00
CA MET A 99 -14.88 3.30 -2.57
C MET A 99 -13.42 3.54 -2.97
N PRO A 100 -12.47 3.54 -2.02
CA PRO A 100 -12.63 3.27 -0.57
C PRO A 100 -13.00 4.50 0.28
N HIS A 101 -13.44 4.23 1.53
CA HIS A 101 -13.44 5.21 2.62
C HIS A 101 -12.01 5.73 2.87
N PRO A 102 -11.78 7.04 3.11
CA PRO A 102 -10.43 7.59 3.28
C PRO A 102 -9.65 6.95 4.44
N ASP A 103 -10.33 6.56 5.52
CA ASP A 103 -9.64 5.90 6.64
C ASP A 103 -9.30 4.43 6.35
N ALA A 104 -9.98 3.78 5.40
CA ALA A 104 -9.53 2.51 4.84
C ALA A 104 -8.27 2.71 3.99
N MET A 105 -8.16 3.82 3.25
CA MET A 105 -6.94 4.16 2.50
C MET A 105 -5.73 4.31 3.42
N ILE A 106 -5.93 4.92 4.59
CA ILE A 106 -4.89 5.05 5.62
C ILE A 106 -4.59 3.68 6.24
N GLY A 107 -5.61 2.97 6.71
CA GLY A 107 -5.46 1.72 7.45
C GLY A 107 -4.81 0.60 6.64
N TYR A 108 -5.17 0.46 5.37
CA TYR A 108 -4.65 -0.58 4.47
C TYR A 108 -3.41 -0.12 3.71
N GLY A 109 -3.32 1.15 3.34
CA GLY A 109 -2.26 1.67 2.47
C GLY A 109 -0.99 2.11 3.19
N ALA A 110 -1.06 2.35 4.51
CA ALA A 110 0.13 2.63 5.30
C ALA A 110 0.97 1.36 5.50
N LYS A 111 2.30 1.47 5.42
CA LYS A 111 3.17 0.30 5.59
C LYS A 111 3.09 -0.32 6.97
N ASP A 112 2.71 0.44 8.00
CA ASP A 112 2.49 -0.09 9.36
C ASP A 112 1.30 -1.05 9.47
N ALA A 113 0.50 -1.24 8.42
CA ALA A 113 -0.46 -2.33 8.31
C ALA A 113 0.22 -3.68 8.59
N LEU A 114 1.48 -3.86 8.16
CA LEU A 114 2.26 -5.07 8.45
C LEU A 114 2.46 -5.25 9.95
N THR A 115 2.86 -4.21 10.67
CA THR A 115 3.07 -4.24 12.13
C THR A 115 1.75 -4.51 12.87
N LYS A 116 0.63 -3.93 12.41
CA LYS A 116 -0.72 -4.22 12.96
C LYS A 116 -1.12 -5.68 12.76
N LEU A 117 -0.61 -6.32 11.71
CA LEU A 117 -0.85 -7.72 11.37
C LEU A 117 0.24 -8.69 11.89
N ARG A 118 1.29 -8.23 12.58
CA ARG A 118 2.42 -9.08 13.03
C ARG A 118 2.04 -10.21 13.99
N ASN A 119 0.88 -10.11 14.63
CA ASN A 119 0.34 -11.14 15.54
C ASN A 119 -0.58 -12.14 14.82
N THR A 120 -0.63 -12.10 13.49
CA THR A 120 -1.31 -13.08 12.64
C THR A 120 -0.29 -14.00 12.00
N GLU A 121 -0.74 -15.04 11.29
CA GLU A 121 0.18 -15.88 10.50
C GLU A 121 0.72 -15.18 9.25
N LEU A 122 0.13 -14.04 8.84
CA LEU A 122 0.45 -13.34 7.59
C LEU A 122 1.80 -12.62 7.65
N VAL A 123 2.17 -12.09 8.82
CA VAL A 123 3.32 -11.21 8.96
C VAL A 123 4.21 -11.71 10.09
N PRO A 124 5.55 -11.79 9.90
CA PRO A 124 6.46 -12.19 10.95
C PRO A 124 6.33 -11.34 12.22
N THR A 125 6.30 -12.00 13.38
CA THR A 125 6.06 -11.37 14.69
C THR A 125 7.12 -10.35 15.11
N ASP A 126 8.30 -10.40 14.51
CA ASP A 126 9.40 -9.45 14.72
C ASP A 126 9.38 -8.29 13.73
N THR A 127 8.22 -8.00 13.14
CA THR A 127 7.99 -6.80 12.32
C THR A 127 7.68 -5.62 13.24
N MET A 128 8.42 -4.52 13.07
CA MET A 128 8.30 -3.31 13.89
C MET A 128 7.93 -2.11 13.01
N ALA A 129 7.33 -1.10 13.62
CA ALA A 129 7.18 0.23 13.01
C ALA A 129 7.76 1.27 13.95
N TYR A 130 8.56 2.16 13.40
CA TYR A 130 9.19 3.24 14.13
C TYR A 130 8.60 4.58 13.70
N TYR A 131 8.50 5.50 14.66
CA TYR A 131 7.84 6.78 14.48
C TYR A 131 8.62 7.90 15.16
N ASP A 132 8.46 9.12 14.66
CA ASP A 132 8.72 10.32 15.45
C ASP A 132 7.71 10.43 16.61
N PRO A 133 8.09 10.92 17.80
CA PRO A 133 7.19 11.01 18.94
C PRO A 133 5.91 11.80 18.67
N GLU A 134 5.98 12.90 17.91
CA GLU A 134 4.81 13.72 17.62
C GLU A 134 3.86 13.02 16.66
N GLU A 135 4.40 12.30 15.68
CA GLU A 135 3.61 11.51 14.74
C GLU A 135 2.93 10.33 15.46
N ALA A 136 3.66 9.62 16.32
CA ALA A 136 3.09 8.53 17.12
C ALA A 136 1.91 9.02 17.99
N LYS A 137 2.09 10.16 18.66
CA LYS A 137 1.04 10.81 19.45
C LYS A 137 -0.18 11.17 18.58
N ARG A 138 0.05 11.71 17.37
CA ARG A 138 -1.02 12.09 16.44
C ARG A 138 -1.88 10.89 16.03
N ILE A 139 -1.27 9.73 15.82
CA ILE A 139 -1.97 8.51 15.36
C ILE A 139 -2.33 7.54 16.51
N GLY A 140 -2.10 7.93 17.76
CA GLY A 140 -2.45 7.14 18.94
C GLY A 140 -1.54 5.92 19.20
N VAL A 141 -0.32 5.91 18.64
CA VAL A 141 0.71 4.92 18.95
C VAL A 141 1.40 5.31 20.26
N LYS A 142 1.47 4.37 21.22
CA LYS A 142 2.16 4.59 22.49
C LYS A 142 3.68 4.61 22.24
N TRP A 143 4.26 5.80 22.24
CA TRP A 143 5.69 5.99 22.06
C TRP A 143 6.39 6.27 23.38
N GLU A 144 7.52 5.60 23.62
CA GLU A 144 8.38 5.79 24.78
C GLU A 144 9.83 5.80 24.32
N SER A 145 10.66 6.68 24.87
CA SER A 145 12.09 6.70 24.57
C SER A 145 12.73 5.40 25.06
N GLY A 146 13.49 4.75 24.19
CA GLY A 146 14.01 3.40 24.44
C GLY A 146 12.99 2.27 24.23
N GLY A 147 11.77 2.59 23.81
CA GLY A 147 10.73 1.61 23.52
C GLY A 147 10.84 0.97 22.14
N GLU A 148 9.91 0.08 21.84
CA GLU A 148 9.90 -0.68 20.58
C GLU A 148 9.63 0.15 19.30
N HIS A 149 9.11 1.37 19.47
CA HIS A 149 8.82 2.32 18.40
C HIS A 149 9.93 3.38 18.23
N ASP A 150 10.96 3.36 19.08
CA ASP A 150 12.13 4.24 18.98
C ASP A 150 13.17 3.60 18.06
N PHE A 151 13.26 4.10 16.81
CA PHE A 151 14.18 3.58 15.79
C PHE A 151 15.63 3.53 16.28
N LYS A 152 16.08 4.59 16.94
CA LYS A 152 17.48 4.73 17.38
C LYS A 152 17.85 3.73 18.45
N HIS A 153 16.86 3.31 19.23
CA HIS A 153 17.04 2.32 20.26
C HIS A 153 16.88 0.90 19.72
N TYR A 154 15.75 0.61 19.05
CA TYR A 154 15.25 -0.75 18.88
C TYR A 154 15.71 -1.45 17.59
N PHE A 155 16.00 -0.71 16.51
CA PHE A 155 16.50 -1.33 15.27
C PHE A 155 17.81 -2.12 15.46
N PRO A 156 18.80 -1.64 16.24
CA PRO A 156 19.97 -2.45 16.57
C PRO A 156 19.66 -3.78 17.29
N HIS A 157 18.51 -3.91 17.95
CA HIS A 157 18.07 -5.17 18.58
C HIS A 157 17.40 -6.12 17.58
N THR A 158 16.66 -5.62 16.60
CA THR A 158 16.06 -6.47 15.57
C THR A 158 17.10 -6.98 14.58
N LEU A 159 18.14 -6.18 14.29
CA LEU A 159 19.24 -6.55 13.41
C LEU A 159 20.11 -7.69 13.94
N THR A 160 20.09 -7.96 15.25
CA THR A 160 20.78 -9.15 15.82
C THR A 160 20.15 -10.46 15.35
N LYS A 161 18.88 -10.43 14.93
CA LYS A 161 18.11 -11.61 14.48
C LYS A 161 18.40 -11.99 13.03
N GLY A 162 19.20 -11.18 12.32
CA GLY A 162 19.56 -11.38 10.92
C GLY A 162 19.25 -10.16 10.08
N GLU A 163 19.36 -10.34 8.76
CA GLU A 163 19.14 -9.28 7.78
C GLU A 163 17.73 -8.68 7.88
N ARG A 164 17.64 -7.36 7.73
CA ARG A 164 16.39 -6.60 7.85
C ARG A 164 16.07 -5.87 6.56
N VAL A 165 14.81 -5.56 6.36
CA VAL A 165 14.31 -4.67 5.32
C VAL A 165 13.60 -3.51 6.00
N LEU A 166 14.16 -2.32 5.86
CA LEU A 166 13.55 -1.06 6.28
C LEU A 166 12.72 -0.51 5.13
N LYS A 167 11.48 -0.08 5.39
CA LYS A 167 10.56 0.46 4.38
C LYS A 167 9.97 1.78 4.84
N GLN A 168 10.25 2.87 4.15
CA GLN A 168 9.57 4.15 4.39
C GLN A 168 8.08 4.06 4.05
N ASN A 169 7.23 4.87 4.69
CA ASN A 169 5.79 4.83 4.41
C ASN A 169 5.43 5.29 2.99
N ARG A 170 5.94 6.47 2.61
CA ARG A 170 5.65 7.13 1.34
C ARG A 170 6.82 6.92 0.40
N GLY A 171 6.65 6.05 -0.57
CA GLY A 171 7.65 5.76 -1.59
C GLY A 171 7.03 4.89 -2.67
N SER A 172 7.44 5.10 -3.91
CA SER A 172 7.02 4.26 -5.03
C SER A 172 8.22 3.50 -5.57
N THR A 173 7.95 2.41 -6.28
CA THR A 173 8.96 1.70 -7.08
C THR A 173 10.26 1.34 -6.33
N GLY A 174 10.18 1.04 -5.04
CA GLY A 174 11.34 0.62 -4.24
C GLY A 174 12.13 1.74 -3.55
N GLU A 175 11.76 3.01 -3.74
CA GLU A 175 12.40 4.13 -3.05
C GLU A 175 12.23 4.02 -1.53
N GLY A 176 13.31 4.20 -0.78
CA GLY A 176 13.36 4.10 0.68
C GLY A 176 13.04 2.71 1.22
N ILE A 177 13.25 1.67 0.39
CA ILE A 177 13.22 0.27 0.82
C ILE A 177 14.66 -0.25 0.82
N TRP A 178 15.19 -0.50 2.01
CA TRP A 178 16.60 -0.84 2.23
C TRP A 178 16.73 -2.24 2.82
N ARG A 179 17.45 -3.13 2.15
CA ARG A 179 17.97 -4.35 2.77
C ARG A 179 19.23 -4.00 3.55
N VAL A 180 19.27 -4.34 4.83
CA VAL A 180 20.36 -4.03 5.76
C VAL A 180 20.99 -5.34 6.25
N GLN A 181 22.31 -5.46 6.05
CA GLN A 181 23.08 -6.66 6.34
C GLN A 181 24.32 -6.29 7.17
N LEU A 182 24.64 -7.06 8.20
CA LEU A 182 25.94 -6.95 8.87
C LEU A 182 27.03 -7.48 7.92
N LYS A 183 28.15 -6.76 7.76
CA LYS A 183 29.29 -7.28 6.97
C LYS A 183 30.00 -8.45 7.67
N HIS A 184 29.98 -8.43 9.01
CA HIS A 184 30.65 -9.39 9.89
C HIS A 184 29.69 -9.92 10.97
N PRO A 185 28.60 -10.63 10.60
CA PRO A 185 27.60 -11.09 11.56
C PRO A 185 28.18 -11.97 12.67
N GLU A 186 29.24 -12.72 12.38
CA GLU A 186 29.95 -13.57 13.34
C GLU A 186 30.55 -12.80 14.53
N LYS A 187 30.94 -11.53 14.34
CA LYS A 187 31.49 -10.68 15.41
C LYS A 187 30.44 -10.28 16.45
N TYR A 188 29.16 -10.35 16.09
CA TYR A 188 28.05 -9.87 16.90
C TYR A 188 27.10 -10.99 17.34
N ALA A 189 27.50 -12.25 17.12
CA ALA A 189 26.72 -13.41 17.51
C ALA A 189 26.48 -13.42 19.03
N GLY A 190 25.21 -13.57 19.43
CA GLY A 190 24.81 -13.61 20.84
C GLY A 190 24.73 -12.25 21.54
N LEU A 191 24.99 -11.14 20.83
CA LEU A 191 24.69 -9.81 21.35
C LEU A 191 23.19 -9.55 21.27
N ASP A 192 22.65 -8.88 22.30
CA ASP A 192 21.26 -8.42 22.28
C ASP A 192 21.09 -7.12 21.47
N ARG A 193 22.18 -6.41 21.18
CA ARG A 193 22.19 -5.14 20.45
C ARG A 193 23.44 -5.00 19.59
N ILE A 194 23.28 -4.60 18.34
CA ILE A 194 24.42 -4.30 17.45
C ILE A 194 25.06 -2.95 17.83
N PRO A 195 26.40 -2.86 17.94
CA PRO A 195 27.11 -1.59 18.13
C PRO A 195 26.90 -0.60 16.98
N LEU A 196 26.82 0.70 17.27
CA LEU A 196 26.57 1.72 16.25
C LEU A 196 27.74 1.92 15.28
N ASP A 197 28.94 1.48 15.62
CA ASP A 197 30.11 1.46 14.76
C ASP A 197 30.25 0.18 13.92
N ALA A 198 29.30 -0.76 14.05
CA ALA A 198 29.29 -1.96 13.24
C ALA A 198 29.14 -1.62 11.75
N GLU A 199 29.99 -2.24 10.93
CA GLU A 199 29.94 -2.08 9.48
C GLU A 199 28.76 -2.88 8.89
N ILE A 200 27.93 -2.18 8.13
CA ILE A 200 26.76 -2.73 7.45
C ILE A 200 26.83 -2.48 5.95
N ARG A 201 26.13 -3.34 5.23
CA ARG A 201 25.86 -3.23 3.80
C ARG A 201 24.37 -2.97 3.61
N CYS A 202 24.06 -1.90 2.89
CA CYS A 202 22.71 -1.46 2.60
C CYS A 202 22.45 -1.55 1.10
N THR A 203 21.34 -2.15 0.69
CA THR A 203 20.93 -2.21 -0.72
C THR A 203 19.54 -1.59 -0.88
N GLU A 204 19.41 -0.55 -1.69
CA GLU A 204 18.11 0.08 -1.95
C GLU A 204 17.37 -0.61 -3.09
N ALA A 205 16.08 -0.87 -2.91
CA ALA A 205 15.27 -1.56 -3.92
C ALA A 205 14.98 -0.72 -5.18
N VAL A 206 15.21 0.60 -5.15
CA VAL A 206 14.88 1.47 -6.29
C VAL A 206 15.66 1.10 -7.55
N ASP A 207 16.94 0.77 -7.40
CA ASP A 207 17.85 0.41 -8.50
C ASP A 207 18.85 -0.71 -8.12
N ASN A 208 18.76 -1.26 -6.90
CA ASN A 208 19.67 -2.25 -6.33
C ASN A 208 21.12 -1.75 -6.14
N HIS A 209 21.35 -0.43 -6.05
CA HIS A 209 22.67 0.06 -5.65
C HIS A 209 23.00 -0.37 -4.21
N VAL A 210 24.29 -0.46 -3.93
CA VAL A 210 24.83 -0.95 -2.67
C VAL A 210 25.67 0.15 -2.04
N GLU A 211 25.41 0.39 -0.75
CA GLU A 211 26.18 1.31 0.07
C GLU A 211 26.75 0.57 1.29
N GLU A 212 27.89 1.04 1.79
CA GLU A 212 28.48 0.57 3.04
C GLU A 212 28.51 1.71 4.04
N HIS A 213 28.07 1.43 5.26
CA HIS A 213 27.92 2.44 6.32
C HIS A 213 28.34 1.87 7.66
N LYS A 214 28.59 2.73 8.64
CA LYS A 214 28.42 2.34 10.04
C LYS A 214 26.92 2.37 10.38
N LEU A 215 26.49 1.46 11.24
CA LEU A 215 25.08 1.34 11.63
C LEU A 215 24.48 2.68 12.11
N GLY A 216 25.20 3.41 12.97
CA GLY A 216 24.75 4.70 13.49
C GLY A 216 24.54 5.75 12.39
N GLU A 217 25.50 5.85 11.45
CA GLU A 217 25.45 6.81 10.34
C GLU A 217 24.27 6.52 9.39
N PHE A 218 24.03 5.24 9.06
CA PHE A 218 22.88 4.85 8.27
C PHE A 218 21.55 5.12 9.00
N MET A 219 21.52 4.88 10.31
CA MET A 219 20.36 5.22 11.11
C MET A 219 20.13 6.74 11.16
N ASP A 220 21.17 7.58 11.14
CA ASP A 220 21.03 9.04 11.04
C ASP A 220 20.42 9.43 9.68
N PHE A 221 20.90 8.82 8.60
CA PHE A 221 20.33 8.98 7.27
C PHE A 221 18.84 8.60 7.20
N CYS A 222 18.43 7.51 7.85
CA CYS A 222 17.04 7.06 7.85
C CYS A 222 16.07 7.96 8.64
N GLU A 223 16.56 8.88 9.48
CA GLU A 223 15.67 9.78 10.24
C GLU A 223 14.76 10.61 9.33
N LYS A 224 15.20 10.91 8.11
CA LYS A 224 14.39 11.62 7.11
C LYS A 224 13.05 10.93 6.82
N TYR A 225 12.97 9.60 6.97
CA TYR A 225 11.74 8.83 6.73
C TYR A 225 10.74 8.90 7.89
N LEU A 226 11.19 9.33 9.08
CA LEU A 226 10.36 9.48 10.27
C LEU A 226 9.73 10.88 10.36
N LYS A 227 10.26 11.87 9.63
CA LYS A 227 9.82 13.26 9.72
C LYS A 227 8.65 13.56 8.78
N GLY A 228 7.76 14.45 9.23
CA GLY A 228 6.61 14.93 8.47
C GLY A 228 5.36 14.07 8.62
N ASP A 229 4.27 14.50 7.97
CA ASP A 229 2.96 13.87 8.10
C ASP A 229 3.00 12.42 7.59
N ASN A 230 2.65 11.47 8.46
CA ASN A 230 2.72 10.03 8.20
C ASN A 230 4.14 9.48 8.02
N GLY A 231 5.15 10.18 8.57
CA GLY A 231 6.53 9.69 8.67
C GLY A 231 6.60 8.45 9.55
N MET A 232 7.13 7.36 8.99
CA MET A 232 7.37 6.11 9.71
C MET A 232 8.36 5.24 8.94
N LEU A 233 8.95 4.29 9.65
CA LEU A 233 9.84 3.29 9.07
C LEU A 233 9.43 1.91 9.56
N VAL A 234 9.05 1.04 8.63
CA VAL A 234 8.74 -0.36 8.94
C VAL A 234 10.00 -1.19 8.85
N ASP A 235 10.20 -2.06 9.82
CA ASP A 235 11.33 -2.97 9.92
C ASP A 235 10.83 -4.41 9.93
N MET A 236 11.16 -5.14 8.88
CA MET A 236 10.74 -6.53 8.68
C MET A 236 11.99 -7.38 8.43
N ARG A 237 11.98 -8.66 8.83
CA ARG A 237 13.07 -9.57 8.45
C ARG A 237 13.18 -9.67 6.93
N PHE A 238 14.40 -9.82 6.43
CA PHE A 238 14.59 -10.13 5.02
C PHE A 238 14.07 -11.54 4.72
N LEU A 239 13.34 -11.68 3.61
CA LEU A 239 12.79 -12.95 3.14
C LEU A 239 13.58 -13.42 1.91
N PRO A 240 14.54 -14.36 2.04
CA PRO A 240 15.47 -14.70 0.97
C PRO A 240 14.80 -15.24 -0.30
N ARG A 241 13.61 -15.85 -0.17
CA ARG A 241 12.84 -16.37 -1.30
C ARG A 241 12.17 -15.28 -2.13
N ILE A 242 12.38 -13.99 -1.84
CA ILE A 242 12.06 -12.91 -2.79
C ILE A 242 12.72 -13.12 -4.16
N LYS A 243 13.83 -13.86 -4.23
CA LYS A 243 14.46 -14.31 -5.48
C LYS A 243 13.55 -15.22 -6.33
N GLU A 244 12.60 -15.93 -5.72
CA GLU A 244 11.57 -16.69 -6.41
C GLU A 244 10.46 -15.78 -6.95
N GLY A 245 10.33 -14.57 -6.42
CA GLY A 245 9.42 -13.52 -6.85
C GLY A 245 8.41 -13.11 -5.78
N GLU A 246 7.87 -11.91 -5.95
CA GLU A 246 6.72 -11.40 -5.19
C GLU A 246 5.42 -11.80 -5.89
N ILE A 247 4.41 -12.20 -5.12
CA ILE A 247 3.14 -12.70 -5.61
C ILE A 247 2.06 -11.70 -5.20
N ARG A 248 1.57 -10.91 -6.15
CA ARG A 248 0.54 -9.90 -5.95
C ARG A 248 -0.83 -10.45 -6.33
N ILE A 249 -1.78 -10.44 -5.41
CA ILE A 249 -3.19 -10.72 -5.70
C ILE A 249 -3.89 -9.38 -5.97
N LEU A 250 -4.47 -9.22 -7.16
CA LEU A 250 -5.38 -8.10 -7.42
C LEU A 250 -6.78 -8.47 -6.92
N MET A 251 -7.31 -7.65 -6.03
CA MET A 251 -8.61 -7.80 -5.41
C MET A 251 -9.60 -6.77 -5.97
N LEU A 252 -10.81 -7.23 -6.27
CA LEU A 252 -11.99 -6.40 -6.48
C LEU A 252 -12.92 -6.61 -5.30
N TYR A 253 -12.97 -5.64 -4.40
CA TYR A 253 -13.67 -5.77 -3.13
C TYR A 253 -13.19 -7.04 -2.37
N LYS A 254 -14.02 -8.08 -2.26
CA LYS A 254 -13.66 -9.36 -1.63
C LYS A 254 -13.14 -10.43 -2.60
N ASP A 255 -13.26 -10.21 -3.91
CA ASP A 255 -13.01 -11.25 -4.91
C ASP A 255 -11.61 -11.10 -5.55
N PRO A 256 -10.82 -12.17 -5.65
CA PRO A 256 -9.58 -12.15 -6.42
C PRO A 256 -9.89 -12.07 -7.93
N ILE A 257 -9.15 -11.21 -8.64
CA ILE A 257 -9.29 -11.02 -10.09
C ILE A 257 -8.23 -11.83 -10.85
N TYR A 258 -6.96 -11.58 -10.55
CA TYR A 258 -5.81 -12.30 -11.07
C TYR A 258 -4.62 -12.16 -10.12
N VAL A 259 -3.60 -12.98 -10.35
CA VAL A 259 -2.34 -12.96 -9.60
C VAL A 259 -1.22 -12.48 -10.52
N VAL A 260 -0.35 -11.61 -10.02
CA VAL A 260 0.85 -11.14 -10.72
C VAL A 260 2.06 -11.70 -9.99
N HIS A 261 2.82 -12.57 -10.66
CA HIS A 261 4.10 -13.05 -10.17
C HIS A 261 5.20 -12.14 -10.72
N LYS A 262 5.83 -11.37 -9.83
CA LYS A 262 6.87 -10.39 -10.13
C LYS A 262 8.23 -10.96 -9.73
N LYS A 263 8.98 -11.47 -10.70
CA LYS A 263 10.29 -12.06 -10.44
C LYS A 263 11.38 -10.98 -10.59
N PRO A 264 12.17 -10.66 -9.54
CA PRO A 264 13.30 -9.75 -9.63
C PRO A 264 14.27 -10.11 -10.75
N ALA A 265 15.07 -9.13 -11.19
CA ALA A 265 16.19 -9.39 -12.09
C ALA A 265 17.19 -10.37 -11.46
N GLU A 266 17.94 -11.09 -12.30
CA GLU A 266 19.01 -11.95 -11.80
C GLU A 266 20.17 -11.12 -11.26
N GLY A 267 20.59 -11.41 -10.04
CA GLY A 267 21.70 -10.73 -9.37
C GLY A 267 21.89 -11.26 -7.96
N ALA A 268 23.12 -11.16 -7.43
CA ALA A 268 23.41 -11.59 -6.06
C ALA A 268 22.56 -10.81 -5.04
N ASP A 269 22.42 -9.51 -5.29
CA ASP A 269 21.78 -8.53 -4.40
C ASP A 269 20.44 -8.00 -4.90
N ALA A 270 20.03 -8.42 -6.10
CA ALA A 270 18.75 -8.03 -6.67
C ALA A 270 17.60 -8.64 -5.83
N PHE A 271 16.80 -7.77 -5.23
CA PHE A 271 15.58 -8.16 -4.49
C PHE A 271 14.37 -7.31 -4.88
N SER A 272 14.56 -6.27 -5.70
CA SER A 272 13.47 -5.43 -6.18
C SER A 272 12.62 -6.13 -7.23
N ALA A 273 11.32 -6.21 -6.96
CA ALA A 273 10.33 -6.82 -7.84
C ALA A 273 9.65 -5.81 -8.79
N THR A 274 10.28 -4.66 -9.06
CA THR A 274 9.69 -3.61 -9.91
C THR A 274 10.12 -3.77 -11.37
N LEU A 275 9.26 -3.36 -12.32
CA LEU A 275 9.62 -3.34 -13.74
C LEU A 275 10.83 -2.43 -14.03
N PHE A 276 10.94 -1.29 -13.33
CA PHE A 276 12.06 -0.35 -13.50
C PHE A 276 13.40 -0.95 -13.09
N SER A 277 13.41 -1.84 -12.10
CA SER A 277 14.59 -2.60 -11.67
C SER A 277 14.81 -3.88 -12.48
N GLY A 278 14.12 -4.06 -13.61
CA GLY A 278 14.30 -5.19 -14.53
C GLY A 278 13.54 -6.47 -14.16
N ALA A 279 12.55 -6.40 -13.26
CA ALA A 279 11.74 -7.56 -12.92
C ALA A 279 10.88 -8.04 -14.11
N LYS A 280 10.60 -9.34 -14.15
CA LYS A 280 9.71 -9.97 -15.15
C LYS A 280 8.38 -10.29 -14.51
N TYR A 281 7.28 -9.83 -15.13
CA TYR A 281 5.93 -10.05 -14.62
C TYR A 281 5.27 -11.17 -15.41
N ARG A 282 4.63 -12.10 -14.70
CA ARG A 282 3.72 -13.10 -15.25
C ARG A 282 2.35 -12.90 -14.61
N TYR A 283 1.30 -13.04 -15.41
CA TYR A 283 -0.08 -12.94 -14.95
C TYR A 283 -0.71 -14.32 -14.95
N ASP A 284 -1.21 -14.74 -13.79
CA ASP A 284 -1.80 -16.04 -13.55
C ASP A 284 -3.24 -15.88 -13.08
N LYS A 285 -4.05 -16.92 -13.27
CA LYS A 285 -5.39 -16.97 -12.69
C LYS A 285 -5.32 -17.31 -11.20
N PRO A 286 -6.28 -16.87 -10.37
CA PRO A 286 -6.31 -17.19 -8.94
C PRO A 286 -6.23 -18.70 -8.64
N GLU A 287 -6.83 -19.56 -9.49
CA GLU A 287 -6.86 -21.00 -9.27
C GLU A 287 -5.47 -21.66 -9.39
N GLN A 288 -4.53 -21.01 -10.11
CA GLN A 288 -3.13 -21.46 -10.17
C GLN A 288 -2.39 -21.21 -8.85
N TRP A 289 -2.95 -20.37 -7.98
CA TRP A 289 -2.42 -19.99 -6.67
C TRP A 289 -3.42 -20.29 -5.55
N GLN A 290 -4.25 -21.33 -5.71
CA GLN A 290 -5.38 -21.62 -4.84
C GLN A 290 -5.00 -21.64 -3.35
N LYS A 291 -3.87 -22.26 -2.99
CA LYS A 291 -3.40 -22.32 -1.59
C LYS A 291 -3.19 -20.93 -0.98
N LEU A 292 -2.55 -20.01 -1.72
CA LEU A 292 -2.34 -18.63 -1.28
C LEU A 292 -3.66 -17.88 -1.23
N VAL A 293 -4.51 -18.03 -2.25
CA VAL A 293 -5.81 -17.34 -2.33
C VAL A 293 -6.71 -17.75 -1.18
N ASP A 294 -6.87 -19.05 -0.91
CA ASP A 294 -7.66 -19.57 0.21
C ASP A 294 -7.10 -19.09 1.54
N TYR A 295 -5.77 -19.19 1.71
CA TYR A 295 -5.09 -18.70 2.89
C TYR A 295 -5.39 -17.22 3.15
N PHE A 296 -5.28 -16.38 2.12
CA PHE A 296 -5.54 -14.95 2.25
C PHE A 296 -7.00 -14.64 2.55
N LEU A 297 -7.94 -15.25 1.81
CA LEU A 297 -9.38 -15.03 2.00
C LEU A 297 -9.85 -15.48 3.38
N ASN A 298 -9.31 -16.58 3.92
CA ASN A 298 -9.62 -17.06 5.26
C ASN A 298 -9.15 -16.08 6.36
N ASN A 299 -8.07 -15.33 6.12
CA ASN A 299 -7.58 -14.31 7.05
C ASN A 299 -8.21 -12.92 6.83
N LEU A 300 -8.97 -12.72 5.76
CA LEU A 300 -9.53 -11.42 5.39
C LEU A 300 -10.42 -10.77 6.47
N PRO A 301 -11.25 -11.52 7.23
CA PRO A 301 -12.02 -10.93 8.33
C PRO A 301 -11.13 -10.33 9.44
N ASP A 302 -10.06 -11.02 9.83
CA ASP A 302 -9.13 -10.54 10.85
C ASP A 302 -8.30 -9.35 10.34
N ILE A 303 -7.91 -9.37 9.06
CA ILE A 303 -7.31 -8.20 8.40
C ILE A 303 -8.25 -7.00 8.49
N LYS A 304 -9.53 -7.16 8.12
CA LYS A 304 -10.53 -6.08 8.20
C LYS A 304 -10.63 -5.55 9.62
N GLN A 305 -10.77 -6.43 10.61
CA GLN A 305 -10.86 -6.02 12.01
C GLN A 305 -9.62 -5.24 12.48
N LYS A 306 -8.41 -5.71 12.18
CA LYS A 306 -7.15 -5.11 12.63
C LYS A 306 -6.81 -3.81 11.89
N LEU A 307 -7.29 -3.62 10.67
CA LEU A 307 -7.00 -2.44 9.85
C LEU A 307 -8.12 -1.39 9.87
N GLY A 308 -8.92 -1.37 10.93
CA GLY A 308 -9.89 -0.29 11.22
C GLY A 308 -11.35 -0.65 10.96
N ASN A 309 -11.64 -1.88 10.52
CA ASN A 309 -12.98 -2.42 10.31
C ASN A 309 -13.85 -1.64 9.31
N TYR A 310 -13.22 -0.91 8.39
CA TYR A 310 -13.89 -0.28 7.25
C TYR A 310 -14.17 -1.29 6.15
N ASP A 311 -15.11 -0.96 5.26
CA ASP A 311 -15.35 -1.78 4.07
C ASP A 311 -14.11 -1.90 3.19
N LEU A 312 -14.02 -3.07 2.54
CA LEU A 312 -12.87 -3.38 1.70
C LEU A 312 -12.77 -2.36 0.56
N PRO A 313 -11.56 -1.95 0.18
CA PRO A 313 -11.38 -1.10 -0.97
C PRO A 313 -11.97 -1.74 -2.23
N LEU A 314 -12.49 -0.92 -3.14
CA LEU A 314 -13.05 -1.43 -4.39
C LEU A 314 -11.98 -2.13 -5.23
N ILE A 315 -10.77 -1.55 -5.33
CA ILE A 315 -9.66 -2.14 -6.06
C ILE A 315 -8.42 -2.01 -5.19
N TRP A 316 -7.81 -3.14 -4.86
CA TRP A 316 -6.64 -3.17 -4.00
C TRP A 316 -5.78 -4.41 -4.28
N THR A 317 -4.59 -4.45 -3.70
CA THR A 317 -3.70 -5.60 -3.81
C THR A 317 -3.16 -6.03 -2.47
N ALA A 318 -2.82 -7.31 -2.38
CA ALA A 318 -2.00 -7.87 -1.33
C ALA A 318 -0.81 -8.58 -1.97
N ASP A 319 0.39 -8.22 -1.53
CA ASP A 319 1.65 -8.65 -2.12
C ASP A 319 2.37 -9.58 -1.13
N PHE A 320 2.69 -10.78 -1.58
CA PHE A 320 3.26 -11.84 -0.75
C PHE A 320 4.65 -12.23 -1.20
N ILE A 321 5.47 -12.64 -0.23
CA ILE A 321 6.79 -13.22 -0.45
C ILE A 321 6.81 -14.58 0.23
N LEU A 322 7.39 -15.57 -0.43
CA LEU A 322 7.54 -16.90 0.17
C LEU A 322 8.55 -16.88 1.32
N ASP A 323 8.28 -17.70 2.32
CA ASP A 323 9.19 -18.05 3.41
C ASP A 323 9.17 -19.58 3.64
N GLY A 324 9.97 -20.06 4.59
CA GLY A 324 10.10 -21.49 4.89
C GLY A 324 11.06 -22.21 3.96
N LYS A 325 11.18 -23.53 4.15
CA LYS A 325 12.00 -24.39 3.30
C LYS A 325 11.24 -24.72 2.01
N PRO A 326 11.93 -25.01 0.89
CA PRO A 326 11.27 -25.52 -0.31
C PRO A 326 10.40 -26.74 0.02
N GLY A 327 9.10 -26.67 -0.31
CA GLY A 327 8.11 -27.69 0.04
C GLY A 327 7.32 -27.43 1.32
N GLU A 328 7.73 -26.46 2.13
CA GLU A 328 7.05 -25.96 3.34
C GLU A 328 6.71 -24.47 3.18
N ASP A 329 6.12 -24.13 2.03
CA ASP A 329 5.83 -22.74 1.64
C ASP A 329 4.96 -22.02 2.68
N LYS A 330 5.48 -20.91 3.18
CA LYS A 330 4.72 -19.92 3.95
C LYS A 330 4.58 -18.65 3.14
N TYR A 331 3.39 -18.07 3.11
CA TYR A 331 3.14 -16.81 2.40
C TYR A 331 3.17 -15.65 3.38
N CYS A 332 4.24 -14.86 3.34
CA CYS A 332 4.37 -13.67 4.17
C CYS A 332 3.87 -12.44 3.41
N LEU A 333 2.93 -11.72 3.98
CA LEU A 333 2.42 -10.46 3.46
C LEU A 333 3.53 -9.39 3.56
N GLY A 334 3.89 -8.81 2.41
CA GLY A 334 4.94 -7.82 2.27
C GLY A 334 4.43 -6.39 2.07
N GLU A 335 3.23 -6.23 1.52
CA GLU A 335 2.56 -4.93 1.30
C GLU A 335 1.07 -5.11 0.99
N ILE A 336 0.27 -4.10 1.33
CA ILE A 336 -1.10 -3.91 0.83
C ILE A 336 -1.15 -2.57 0.10
N ASN A 337 -1.78 -2.52 -1.08
CA ASN A 337 -2.02 -1.27 -1.81
C ASN A 337 -3.52 -1.08 -2.03
N CYS A 338 -4.09 0.03 -1.57
CA CYS A 338 -5.52 0.32 -1.71
C CYS A 338 -5.85 1.71 -2.26
N SER A 339 -4.81 2.53 -2.49
CA SER A 339 -4.97 3.90 -2.98
C SER A 339 -4.70 3.93 -4.48
N CYS A 340 -5.76 4.13 -5.28
CA CYS A 340 -5.68 4.30 -6.73
C CYS A 340 -4.99 3.15 -7.50
N VAL A 341 -5.20 1.91 -7.05
CA VAL A 341 -4.70 0.71 -7.74
C VAL A 341 -5.28 0.63 -9.15
N GLY A 342 -4.41 0.34 -10.12
CA GLY A 342 -4.78 0.18 -11.52
C GLY A 342 -4.80 -1.26 -12.00
N PHE A 343 -5.57 -1.52 -13.05
CA PHE A 343 -5.73 -2.84 -13.69
C PHE A 343 -5.58 -2.74 -15.22
N THR A 344 -4.71 -1.84 -15.67
CA THR A 344 -4.50 -1.52 -17.09
C THR A 344 -3.58 -2.51 -17.81
N SER A 345 -2.92 -3.41 -17.07
CA SER A 345 -2.01 -4.41 -17.62
C SER A 345 -2.26 -5.78 -16.98
N PRO A 346 -2.31 -6.85 -17.80
CA PRO A 346 -2.20 -6.83 -19.25
C PRO A 346 -3.58 -6.47 -19.88
N VAL A 347 -3.56 -5.91 -21.09
CA VAL A 347 -4.71 -5.21 -21.71
C VAL A 347 -5.93 -6.10 -21.88
N GLU A 348 -5.73 -7.41 -22.01
CA GLU A 348 -6.77 -8.43 -22.13
C GLU A 348 -7.69 -8.52 -20.91
N PHE A 349 -7.24 -8.09 -19.72
CA PHE A 349 -8.10 -8.05 -18.53
C PHE A 349 -8.87 -6.74 -18.40
N LEU A 350 -8.50 -5.67 -19.12
CA LEU A 350 -9.03 -4.32 -18.89
C LEU A 350 -10.56 -4.28 -19.03
N ASP A 351 -11.08 -4.73 -20.17
CA ASP A 351 -12.52 -4.66 -20.47
C ASP A 351 -13.35 -5.52 -19.50
N LYS A 352 -12.96 -6.79 -19.32
CA LYS A 352 -13.64 -7.72 -18.40
C LYS A 352 -13.59 -7.23 -16.96
N THR A 353 -12.46 -6.66 -16.53
CA THR A 353 -12.31 -6.13 -15.17
C THR A 353 -13.12 -4.86 -14.98
N ALA A 354 -13.10 -3.92 -15.94
CA ALA A 354 -13.91 -2.71 -15.89
C ALA A 354 -15.42 -3.03 -15.78
N ARG A 355 -15.90 -4.02 -16.55
CA ARG A 355 -17.28 -4.50 -16.43
C ARG A 355 -17.57 -5.06 -15.03
N ARG A 356 -16.68 -5.89 -14.47
CA ARG A 356 -16.85 -6.44 -13.11
C ARG A 356 -16.84 -5.33 -12.06
N VAL A 357 -15.97 -4.34 -12.20
CA VAL A 357 -15.90 -3.19 -11.30
C VAL A 357 -17.20 -2.41 -11.31
N ALA A 358 -17.74 -2.07 -12.49
CA ALA A 358 -19.02 -1.36 -12.58
C ALA A 358 -20.16 -2.11 -11.89
N ASN A 359 -20.29 -3.43 -12.10
CA ASN A 359 -21.29 -4.25 -11.40
C ASN A 359 -21.04 -4.27 -9.87
N THR A 360 -19.78 -4.33 -9.45
CA THR A 360 -19.43 -4.35 -8.02
C THR A 360 -19.77 -3.01 -7.35
N ILE A 361 -19.53 -1.88 -8.02
CA ILE A 361 -19.95 -0.55 -7.53
C ILE A 361 -21.45 -0.53 -7.31
N ILE A 362 -22.23 -0.98 -8.30
CA ILE A 362 -23.70 -1.01 -8.23
C ILE A 362 -24.15 -1.86 -7.03
N ASN A 363 -23.62 -3.08 -6.91
CA ASN A 363 -23.98 -3.98 -5.81
C ASN A 363 -23.66 -3.36 -4.44
N ILE A 364 -22.48 -2.74 -4.27
CA ILE A 364 -22.14 -2.09 -2.99
C ILE A 364 -23.12 -0.96 -2.67
N VAL A 365 -23.52 -0.15 -3.66
CA VAL A 365 -24.50 0.93 -3.43
C VAL A 365 -25.89 0.37 -3.11
N GLU A 366 -26.31 -0.68 -3.80
CA GLU A 366 -27.60 -1.33 -3.56
C GLU A 366 -27.66 -2.00 -2.18
N ASP A 367 -26.61 -2.72 -1.78
CA ASP A 367 -26.49 -3.38 -0.47
C ASP A 367 -26.44 -2.36 0.69
N ALA A 368 -25.81 -1.20 0.50
CA ALA A 368 -25.73 -0.16 1.53
C ALA A 368 -27.06 0.61 1.72
N GLN A 369 -27.99 0.50 0.77
CA GLN A 369 -29.30 1.17 0.81
C GLN A 369 -30.47 0.20 1.09
N SER A 370 -30.20 -1.10 1.20
CA SER A 370 -31.14 -2.13 1.66
C SER A 370 -31.16 -2.23 3.17
#